data_AF-A0A497C876-F1
#
_entry.id   AF-A0A497C876-F1
#
_cell.length_a   1.000
_cell.length_b   1.000
_cell.length_c   1.000
_cell.angle_alpha   90.00
_cell.angle_beta   90.00
_cell.angle_gamma   90.00
#
_symmetry.space_group_name_H-M   'P 1'
#
loop_
_entity.id
_entity.type
_entity.pdbx_description
1 polymer ?
#
loop_
_entity_poly.entity_id
_entity_poly.type
_entity_poly.pdbx_seq_one_letter_code
_entity_poly.pdbx_strand_id
1 'polypeptide(L)'
;MSPQKKERIAPGHKYLERLQSGILWQPEIVQIHEKGSVVLEAEHKTKSAYEFWHELAFIEAFPEISHWWFHSAWTQRVRLTKAEGMLEQSPVTIYGYMQFIDEEQPPQMWTITERDVPIIETPYPPNEVKPVNLPLRLALARLAVGTLTDDVVPDTWMGVTSLLTGELLPLALPTRIDAFPWRLAGIETNNLREAFCRLQGIRP
;
A
#
# COMPACT_ATOMS: atom_id res chain seq x y z
N MET A 1 -3.95 28.68 22.45
CA MET A 1 -3.38 27.32 22.31
C MET A 1 -4.45 26.45 21.72
N SER A 2 -4.35 26.09 20.43
CA SER A 2 -5.26 25.11 19.83
C SER A 2 -5.03 23.76 20.52
N PRO A 3 -6.07 23.00 20.89
CA PRO A 3 -5.88 21.67 21.45
C PRO A 3 -5.13 20.83 20.43
N GLN A 4 -4.00 20.25 20.86
CA GLN A 4 -3.21 19.33 20.06
C GLN A 4 -4.14 18.15 19.69
N LYS A 5 -4.58 18.09 18.44
CA LYS A 5 -5.42 17.00 17.93
C LYS A 5 -4.59 15.73 18.14
N LYS A 6 -5.00 14.85 19.06
CA LYS A 6 -4.27 13.59 19.30
C LYS A 6 -4.16 12.85 17.97
N GLU A 7 -2.93 12.57 17.55
CA GLU A 7 -2.67 11.75 16.37
C GLU A 7 -3.24 10.35 16.65
N ARG A 8 -4.33 10.01 15.96
CA ARG A 8 -4.91 8.68 16.02
C ARG A 8 -4.59 7.93 14.74
N ILE A 9 -4.18 6.68 14.89
CA ILE A 9 -3.81 5.77 13.81
C ILE A 9 -4.83 4.64 13.82
N ALA A 10 -5.35 4.24 12.66
CA ALA A 10 -6.36 3.18 12.56
C ALA A 10 -6.22 2.37 11.26
N PRO A 11 -6.78 1.15 11.21
CA PRO A 11 -6.77 0.37 9.98
C PRO A 11 -7.70 0.97 8.93
N GLY A 12 -7.23 1.06 7.69
CA GLY A 12 -8.02 1.44 6.50
C GLY A 12 -8.51 0.25 5.68
N HIS A 13 -8.22 -0.98 6.10
CA HIS A 13 -8.63 -2.21 5.40
C HIS A 13 -9.92 -2.81 5.99
N LYS A 14 -10.63 -3.62 5.21
CA LYS A 14 -11.79 -4.42 5.65
C LYS A 14 -11.48 -5.23 6.90
N TYR A 15 -12.43 -5.37 7.82
CA TYR A 15 -12.26 -6.24 8.98
C TYR A 15 -11.77 -7.64 8.60
N LEU A 16 -10.61 -8.02 9.15
CA LEU A 16 -9.99 -9.33 8.98
C LEU A 16 -10.00 -10.05 10.32
N GLU A 17 -10.80 -11.12 10.42
CA GLU A 17 -10.95 -11.90 11.65
C GLU A 17 -9.62 -12.45 12.18
N ARG A 18 -8.76 -12.95 11.27
CA ARG A 18 -7.42 -13.45 11.63
C ARG A 18 -6.52 -12.40 12.29
N LEU A 19 -6.75 -11.11 12.05
CA LEU A 19 -5.99 -10.00 12.63
C LEU A 19 -6.77 -9.31 13.74
N GLN A 20 -8.04 -9.67 13.92
CA GLN A 20 -8.99 -9.00 14.79
C GLN A 20 -8.97 -7.47 14.62
N SER A 21 -8.81 -7.00 13.38
CA SER A 21 -8.65 -5.59 13.06
C SER A 21 -9.10 -5.24 11.65
N GLY A 22 -9.51 -3.99 11.48
CA GLY A 22 -10.04 -3.45 10.23
C GLY A 22 -11.37 -2.73 10.45
N ILE A 23 -11.95 -2.27 9.36
CA ILE A 23 -13.25 -1.61 9.36
C ILE A 23 -14.32 -2.65 9.03
N LEU A 24 -15.23 -2.88 9.98
CA LEU A 24 -16.43 -3.67 9.75
C LEU A 24 -17.50 -2.74 9.17
N TRP A 25 -17.90 -3.01 7.93
CA TRP A 25 -18.96 -2.27 7.25
C TRP A 25 -20.28 -3.01 7.40
N GLN A 26 -21.32 -2.26 7.76
CA GLN A 26 -22.71 -2.70 7.79
C GLN A 26 -23.54 -1.62 7.05
N PRO A 27 -24.81 -1.87 6.69
CA PRO A 27 -25.67 -0.79 6.23
C PRO A 27 -25.73 0.32 7.29
N GLU A 28 -25.54 1.58 6.85
CA GLU A 28 -25.63 2.81 7.65
C GLU A 28 -24.53 3.02 8.69
N ILE A 29 -23.89 1.96 9.19
CA ILE A 29 -22.88 2.02 10.26
C ILE A 29 -21.59 1.31 9.86
N VAL A 30 -20.47 1.94 10.22
CA VAL A 30 -19.12 1.36 10.13
C VAL A 30 -18.43 1.39 11.50
N GLN A 31 -17.70 0.32 11.80
CA GLN A 31 -16.98 0.16 13.07
C GLN A 31 -15.50 -0.10 12.79
N ILE A 32 -14.61 0.65 13.43
CA ILE A 32 -13.18 0.33 13.46
C ILE A 32 -12.95 -0.65 14.60
N HIS A 33 -12.34 -1.80 14.28
CA HIS A 33 -11.91 -2.78 15.26
C HIS A 33 -10.39 -2.79 15.39
N GLU A 34 -9.92 -2.89 16.63
CA GLU A 34 -8.53 -3.18 16.97
C GLU A 34 -8.48 -4.22 18.09
N LYS A 35 -7.65 -5.26 17.92
CA LYS A 35 -7.52 -6.37 18.89
C LYS A 35 -8.88 -6.97 19.28
N GLY A 36 -9.78 -7.07 18.31
CA GLY A 36 -11.11 -7.67 18.43
C GLY A 36 -12.17 -6.76 19.05
N SER A 37 -11.80 -5.57 19.51
CA SER A 37 -12.73 -4.62 20.15
C SER A 37 -13.10 -3.48 19.21
N VAL A 38 -14.36 -3.03 19.24
CA VAL A 38 -14.78 -1.79 18.58
C VAL A 38 -14.12 -0.62 19.29
N VAL A 39 -13.39 0.20 18.54
CA VAL A 39 -12.68 1.38 19.06
C VAL A 39 -13.26 2.69 18.56
N LEU A 40 -14.00 2.66 17.44
CA LEU A 40 -14.78 3.76 16.88
C LEU A 40 -15.97 3.19 16.12
N GLU A 41 -17.03 3.99 16.06
CA GLU A 41 -18.23 3.74 15.29
C GLU A 41 -18.66 5.06 14.65
N ALA A 42 -19.13 5.01 13.41
CA ALA A 42 -19.63 6.17 12.68
C ALA A 42 -20.73 5.78 11.70
N GLU A 43 -21.58 6.75 11.36
CA GLU A 43 -22.55 6.61 10.28
C GLU A 43 -21.90 6.86 8.92
N HIS A 44 -22.42 6.22 7.87
CA HIS A 44 -22.04 6.50 6.48
C HIS A 44 -23.24 6.40 5.54
N LYS A 45 -23.08 6.91 4.30
CA LYS A 45 -24.15 6.98 3.30
C LYS A 45 -23.93 6.09 2.08
N THR A 46 -22.81 5.36 2.03
CA THR A 46 -22.47 4.49 0.89
C THR A 46 -23.42 3.31 0.78
N LYS A 47 -23.79 2.94 -0.45
CA LYS A 47 -24.78 1.90 -0.75
C LYS A 47 -24.21 0.49 -0.64
N SER A 48 -22.90 0.36 -0.67
CA SER A 48 -22.20 -0.91 -0.54
C SER A 48 -20.85 -0.75 0.14
N ALA A 49 -20.33 -1.89 0.62
CA ALA A 49 -18.93 -2.02 1.00
C ALA A 49 -18.01 -1.54 -0.14
N TYR A 50 -18.26 -1.97 -1.38
CA TYR A 50 -17.43 -1.56 -2.52
C TYR A 50 -17.33 -0.05 -2.65
N GLU A 51 -18.46 0.66 -2.64
CA GLU A 51 -18.49 2.13 -2.70
C GLU A 51 -17.72 2.75 -1.52
N PHE A 52 -17.85 2.18 -0.31
CA PHE A 52 -17.17 2.66 0.89
C PHE A 52 -15.64 2.68 0.76
N TRP A 53 -15.04 1.58 0.30
CA TRP A 53 -13.58 1.51 0.12
C TRP A 53 -13.11 2.11 -1.20
N HIS A 54 -13.89 2.00 -2.28
CA HIS A 54 -13.55 2.55 -3.58
C HIS A 54 -13.57 4.09 -3.56
N GLU A 55 -14.47 4.72 -2.82
CA GLU A 55 -14.49 6.18 -2.67
C GLU A 55 -13.65 6.68 -1.49
N LEU A 56 -12.99 5.78 -0.75
CA LEU A 56 -12.25 6.09 0.47
C LEU A 56 -13.12 6.80 1.53
N ALA A 57 -14.42 6.49 1.58
CA ALA A 57 -15.40 7.16 2.42
C ALA A 57 -15.11 7.03 3.94
N PHE A 58 -14.28 6.05 4.33
CA PHE A 58 -13.80 5.91 5.71
C PHE A 58 -13.01 7.13 6.20
N ILE A 59 -12.38 7.90 5.31
CA ILE A 59 -11.66 9.13 5.67
C ILE A 59 -12.65 10.16 6.24
N GLU A 60 -13.81 10.30 5.61
CA GLU A 60 -14.86 11.22 6.03
C GLU A 60 -15.64 10.69 7.24
N ALA A 61 -15.85 9.38 7.30
CA ALA A 61 -16.56 8.74 8.42
C ALA A 61 -15.80 8.88 9.76
N PHE A 62 -14.47 8.96 9.72
CA PHE A 62 -13.63 9.04 10.93
C PHE A 62 -12.61 10.19 10.87
N PRO A 63 -13.06 11.46 10.97
CA PRO A 63 -12.22 12.65 10.85
C PRO A 63 -11.20 12.85 12.00
N GLU A 64 -11.30 12.06 13.07
CA GLU A 64 -10.32 11.96 14.15
C GLU A 64 -9.10 11.10 13.80
N ILE A 65 -9.17 10.28 12.75
CA ILE A 65 -8.05 9.45 12.31
C ILE A 65 -7.09 10.30 11.47
N SER A 66 -5.85 10.39 11.94
CA SER A 66 -4.77 11.11 11.26
C SER A 66 -4.07 10.25 10.21
N HIS A 67 -3.88 8.96 10.50
CA HIS A 67 -3.14 8.03 9.64
C HIS A 67 -3.83 6.67 9.56
N TRP A 68 -3.73 6.08 8.38
CA TRP A 68 -4.34 4.81 8.01
C TRP A 68 -3.26 3.79 7.69
N TRP A 69 -3.38 2.59 8.26
CA TRP A 69 -2.55 1.44 7.91
C TRP A 69 -3.36 0.35 7.22
N PHE A 70 -2.69 -0.49 6.44
CA PHE A 70 -3.34 -1.51 5.62
C PHE A 70 -2.65 -2.84 5.85
N HIS A 71 -3.34 -3.77 6.48
CA HIS A 71 -2.78 -5.03 6.99
C HIS A 71 -1.78 -4.87 8.15
N SER A 72 -0.84 -3.93 8.01
CA SER A 72 0.15 -3.54 9.01
C SER A 72 0.53 -2.07 8.88
N ALA A 73 1.08 -1.50 9.96
CA ALA A 73 1.63 -0.15 10.01
C ALA A 73 3.15 -0.15 9.77
N TRP A 74 3.60 -0.89 8.75
CA TRP A 74 5.02 -1.10 8.48
C TRP A 74 5.76 0.22 8.28
N THR A 75 6.78 0.48 9.10
CA THR A 75 7.61 1.69 9.06
C THR A 75 9.04 1.33 9.42
N GLN A 76 9.91 1.16 8.43
CA GLN A 76 11.32 0.80 8.64
C GLN A 76 12.19 1.39 7.52
N ARG A 77 13.44 0.94 7.44
CA ARG A 77 14.38 1.38 6.42
C ARG A 77 14.46 0.40 5.25
N VAL A 78 14.71 0.92 4.07
CA VAL A 78 14.96 0.17 2.84
C VAL A 78 16.23 0.70 2.19
N ARG A 79 17.04 -0.20 1.63
CA ARG A 79 18.16 0.12 0.75
C ARG A 79 17.95 -0.62 -0.57
N LEU A 80 18.18 0.05 -1.70
CA LEU A 80 18.07 -0.55 -3.03
C LEU A 80 19.39 -0.36 -3.77
N THR A 81 19.82 -1.37 -4.52
CA THR A 81 20.92 -1.24 -5.49
C THR A 81 20.41 -0.56 -6.77
N LYS A 82 21.33 -0.20 -7.69
CA LYS A 82 20.95 0.01 -9.10
C LYS A 82 20.47 -1.29 -9.74
N ALA A 83 20.05 -1.21 -10.99
CA ALA A 83 19.95 -2.41 -11.83
C ALA A 83 21.31 -3.14 -11.85
N GLU A 84 21.30 -4.39 -11.41
CA GLU A 84 22.47 -5.28 -11.39
C GLU A 84 22.64 -6.01 -12.73
N GLY A 85 21.54 -6.18 -13.46
CA GLY A 85 21.59 -6.78 -14.78
C GLY A 85 20.22 -6.99 -15.41
N MET A 86 20.24 -7.78 -16.48
CA MET A 86 19.07 -8.20 -17.22
C MET A 86 19.03 -9.73 -17.24
N LEU A 87 17.84 -10.29 -17.02
CA LEU A 87 17.59 -11.69 -17.32
C LEU A 87 17.31 -11.78 -18.82
N GLU A 88 18.11 -12.58 -19.53
CA GLU A 88 17.99 -12.83 -20.97
C GLU A 88 16.79 -13.75 -21.29
N GLN A 89 15.61 -13.32 -20.87
CA GLN A 89 14.34 -13.94 -21.20
C GLN A 89 13.54 -12.96 -22.08
N SER A 90 12.60 -13.46 -22.87
CA SER A 90 11.64 -12.64 -23.62
C SER A 90 10.28 -12.75 -22.92
N PRO A 91 9.72 -11.66 -22.37
CA PRO A 91 10.24 -10.29 -22.35
C PRO A 91 11.48 -10.08 -21.45
N VAL A 92 12.27 -9.04 -21.75
CA VAL A 92 13.44 -8.62 -20.96
C VAL A 92 13.00 -8.26 -19.55
N THR A 93 13.74 -8.76 -18.56
CA THR A 93 13.53 -8.43 -17.15
C THR A 93 14.79 -7.82 -16.56
N ILE A 94 14.72 -6.55 -16.20
CA ILE A 94 15.75 -5.86 -15.42
C ILE A 94 15.59 -6.28 -13.96
N TYR A 95 16.69 -6.51 -13.25
CA TYR A 95 16.66 -6.82 -11.82
C TYR A 95 17.70 -6.03 -11.03
N GLY A 96 17.43 -5.89 -9.74
CA GLY A 96 18.37 -5.44 -8.73
C GLY A 96 17.95 -5.97 -7.36
N TYR A 97 18.55 -5.45 -6.30
CA TYR A 97 18.29 -5.91 -4.93
C TYR A 97 17.71 -4.83 -4.04
N MET A 98 16.90 -5.28 -3.09
CA MET A 98 16.28 -4.49 -2.05
C MET A 98 16.52 -5.19 -0.72
N GLN A 99 16.98 -4.42 0.27
CA GLN A 99 17.24 -4.89 1.62
C GLN A 99 16.40 -4.09 2.60
N PHE A 100 15.91 -4.76 3.65
CA PHE A 100 15.01 -4.19 4.65
C PHE A 100 15.71 -4.12 6.00
N ILE A 101 15.34 -3.14 6.82
CA ILE A 101 15.77 -2.97 8.23
C ILE A 101 17.23 -2.54 8.36
N ASP A 102 18.16 -3.43 8.02
CA ASP A 102 19.60 -3.30 8.19
C ASP A 102 20.38 -4.29 7.29
N GLU A 103 21.71 -4.33 7.46
CA GLU A 103 22.61 -5.14 6.65
C GLU A 103 22.60 -6.64 7.00
N GLU A 104 21.98 -7.04 8.11
CA GLU A 104 21.90 -8.44 8.53
C GLU A 104 20.84 -9.22 7.76
N GLN A 105 19.80 -8.52 7.25
CA GLN A 105 18.78 -9.13 6.43
C GLN A 105 19.30 -9.41 5.02
N PRO A 106 19.09 -10.60 4.44
CA PRO A 106 19.57 -10.86 3.09
C PRO A 106 18.88 -9.95 2.05
N PRO A 107 19.63 -9.41 1.07
CA PRO A 107 19.02 -8.67 -0.05
C PRO A 107 18.09 -9.58 -0.84
N GLN A 108 16.93 -9.04 -1.22
CA GLN A 108 15.92 -9.72 -2.01
C GLN A 108 15.74 -9.03 -3.36
N MET A 109 15.46 -9.81 -4.40
CA MET A 109 15.38 -9.29 -5.76
C MET A 109 14.10 -8.49 -6.00
N TRP A 110 14.23 -7.31 -6.61
CA TRP A 110 13.15 -6.63 -7.32
C TRP A 110 13.35 -6.76 -8.83
N THR A 111 12.27 -6.71 -9.60
CA THR A 111 12.32 -6.85 -11.06
C THR A 111 11.42 -5.85 -11.78
N ILE A 112 11.82 -5.48 -12.99
CA ILE A 112 10.99 -4.74 -13.95
C ILE A 112 10.99 -5.52 -15.26
N THR A 113 9.83 -6.01 -15.67
CA THR A 113 9.64 -6.77 -16.90
C THR A 113 9.07 -5.88 -17.98
N GLU A 114 9.80 -5.74 -19.09
CA GLU A 114 9.43 -4.89 -20.22
C GLU A 114 8.26 -5.49 -21.00
N ARG A 115 7.15 -4.76 -21.04
CA ARG A 115 5.96 -5.08 -21.84
C ARG A 115 5.39 -3.75 -22.36
N ASP A 116 4.25 -3.78 -23.03
CA ASP A 116 3.52 -2.56 -23.44
C ASP A 116 3.35 -1.57 -22.26
N VAL A 117 3.14 -2.11 -21.05
CA VAL A 117 3.27 -1.39 -19.79
C VAL A 117 4.22 -2.18 -18.88
N PRO A 118 5.38 -1.63 -18.47
CA PRO A 118 6.33 -2.30 -17.59
C PRO A 118 5.67 -2.86 -16.32
N ILE A 119 6.02 -4.10 -15.96
CA ILE A 119 5.52 -4.76 -14.75
C ILE A 119 6.62 -4.80 -13.71
N ILE A 120 6.36 -4.27 -12.53
CA ILE A 120 7.28 -4.23 -11.41
C ILE A 120 6.88 -5.26 -10.37
N GLU A 121 7.85 -6.07 -9.95
CA GLU A 121 7.74 -6.91 -8.76
C GLU A 121 8.76 -6.49 -7.72
N THR A 122 8.30 -6.29 -6.49
CA THR A 122 9.15 -6.00 -5.34
C THR A 122 9.04 -7.11 -4.31
N PRO A 123 10.12 -7.38 -3.57
CA PRO A 123 10.05 -8.25 -2.40
C PRO A 123 9.25 -7.55 -1.30
N TYR A 124 8.82 -8.32 -0.32
CA TYR A 124 8.11 -7.79 0.85
C TYR A 124 9.05 -7.78 2.04
N PRO A 125 8.88 -6.81 2.95
CA PRO A 125 9.60 -6.83 4.20
C PRO A 125 9.31 -8.11 5.00
N PRO A 126 10.20 -8.50 5.92
CA PRO A 126 9.93 -9.58 6.85
C PRO A 126 8.60 -9.38 7.59
N ASN A 127 7.87 -10.48 7.82
CA ASN A 127 6.56 -10.52 8.50
C ASN A 127 5.39 -9.88 7.74
N GLU A 128 5.58 -9.39 6.51
CA GLU A 128 4.49 -8.97 5.63
C GLU A 128 4.03 -10.12 4.74
N VAL A 129 2.71 -10.26 4.56
CA VAL A 129 2.11 -11.29 3.70
C VAL A 129 1.61 -10.68 2.40
N LYS A 130 2.06 -11.21 1.24
CA LYS A 130 1.51 -10.85 -0.08
C LYS A 130 -0.01 -11.18 -0.11
N PRO A 131 -0.89 -10.37 -0.73
CA PRO A 131 -0.63 -9.12 -1.47
C PRO A 131 -1.28 -7.86 -0.85
N VAL A 132 -1.56 -7.85 0.46
CA VAL A 132 -2.63 -6.97 1.01
C VAL A 132 -2.21 -5.51 1.25
N ASN A 133 -0.96 -5.24 1.63
CA ASN A 133 -0.50 -3.87 1.93
C ASN A 133 -0.16 -3.10 0.62
N LEU A 134 -1.18 -2.78 -0.18
CA LEU A 134 -1.03 -2.17 -1.49
C LEU A 134 -0.25 -0.83 -1.47
N PRO A 135 -0.48 0.10 -0.51
CA PRO A 135 0.33 1.31 -0.40
C PRO A 135 1.82 1.05 -0.24
N LEU A 136 2.21 0.09 0.60
CA LEU A 136 3.60 -0.29 0.76
C LEU A 136 4.19 -0.81 -0.55
N ARG A 137 3.47 -1.69 -1.26
CA ARG A 137 3.93 -2.22 -2.55
C ARG A 137 4.19 -1.12 -3.57
N LEU A 138 3.28 -0.13 -3.64
CA LEU A 138 3.41 1.00 -4.55
C LEU A 138 4.62 1.87 -4.16
N ALA A 139 4.83 2.12 -2.88
CA ALA A 139 6.01 2.85 -2.40
C ALA A 139 7.31 2.13 -2.78
N LEU A 140 7.39 0.81 -2.51
CA LEU A 140 8.57 0.01 -2.86
C LEU A 140 8.83 -0.04 -4.38
N ALA A 141 7.77 -0.16 -5.20
CA ALA A 141 7.90 -0.14 -6.65
C ALA A 141 8.35 1.22 -7.20
N ARG A 142 7.85 2.32 -6.61
CA ARG A 142 8.34 3.68 -6.93
C ARG A 142 9.82 3.82 -6.63
N LEU A 143 10.29 3.27 -5.51
CA LEU A 143 11.72 3.28 -5.19
C LEU A 143 12.53 2.51 -6.22
N ALA A 144 12.09 1.30 -6.61
CA ALA A 144 12.75 0.52 -7.64
C ALA A 144 12.85 1.29 -8.97
N VAL A 145 11.75 1.90 -9.43
CA VAL A 145 11.76 2.76 -10.64
C VAL A 145 12.68 3.96 -10.46
N GLY A 146 12.65 4.60 -9.29
CA GLY A 146 13.49 5.74 -8.97
C GLY A 146 14.98 5.43 -9.07
N THR A 147 15.41 4.19 -8.82
CA THR A 147 16.82 3.79 -9.03
C THR A 147 17.21 3.72 -10.50
N LEU A 148 16.25 3.52 -11.42
CA LEU A 148 16.48 3.51 -12.87
C LEU A 148 16.43 4.91 -13.48
N THR A 149 15.64 5.81 -12.88
CA THR A 149 15.51 7.21 -13.33
C THR A 149 16.47 8.16 -12.61
N ASP A 150 17.37 7.63 -11.77
CA ASP A 150 18.29 8.38 -10.91
C ASP A 150 17.59 9.36 -9.93
N ASP A 151 16.28 9.19 -9.67
CA ASP A 151 15.52 9.94 -8.66
C ASP A 151 15.79 9.44 -7.23
N VAL A 152 16.27 8.19 -7.11
CA VAL A 152 16.64 7.55 -5.85
C VAL A 152 18.13 7.24 -5.86
N VAL A 153 18.84 7.72 -4.85
CA VAL A 153 20.27 7.41 -4.67
C VAL A 153 20.41 5.93 -4.26
N PRO A 154 21.10 5.11 -5.06
CA PRO A 154 21.32 3.69 -4.74
C PRO A 154 22.17 3.52 -3.48
N ASP A 155 22.12 2.31 -2.91
CA ASP A 155 22.91 1.87 -1.76
C ASP A 155 22.77 2.76 -0.51
N THR A 156 21.68 3.54 -0.47
CA THR A 156 21.37 4.46 0.62
C THR A 156 20.15 3.97 1.38
N TRP A 157 20.27 3.96 2.71
CA TRP A 157 19.15 3.62 3.60
C TRP A 157 18.14 4.77 3.66
N MET A 158 16.88 4.48 3.32
CA MET A 158 15.77 5.43 3.34
C MET A 158 14.67 4.93 4.26
N GLY A 159 14.05 5.84 5.02
CA GLY A 159 12.83 5.53 5.78
C GLY A 159 11.63 5.39 4.84
N VAL A 160 10.87 4.32 5.01
CA VAL A 160 9.65 4.04 4.23
C VAL A 160 8.54 3.66 5.20
N THR A 161 7.34 4.17 4.97
CA THR A 161 6.16 3.86 5.77
C THR A 161 4.98 3.48 4.88
N SER A 162 4.18 2.54 5.36
CA SER A 162 2.86 2.21 4.81
C SER A 162 1.72 2.98 5.48
N LEU A 163 2.03 3.83 6.46
CA LEU A 163 1.06 4.73 7.08
C LEU A 163 0.81 5.91 6.17
N LEU A 164 -0.46 6.13 5.84
CA LEU A 164 -0.87 7.24 4.98
C LEU A 164 -1.84 8.15 5.71
N THR A 165 -1.65 9.46 5.58
CA THR A 165 -2.68 10.42 5.98
C THR A 165 -3.91 10.30 5.07
N GLY A 166 -5.07 10.75 5.55
CA GLY A 166 -6.28 10.84 4.73
C GLY A 166 -6.05 11.61 3.42
N GLU A 167 -5.26 12.68 3.48
CA GLU A 167 -4.94 13.54 2.33
C GLU A 167 -4.06 12.82 1.28
N LEU A 168 -3.16 11.93 1.70
CA LEU A 168 -2.28 11.21 0.79
C LEU A 168 -2.93 9.96 0.19
N LEU A 169 -4.02 9.45 0.77
CA LEU A 169 -4.68 8.23 0.29
C LEU A 169 -5.17 8.31 -1.16
N PRO A 170 -5.85 9.39 -1.60
CA PRO A 170 -6.23 9.53 -3.00
C PRO A 170 -5.05 9.52 -3.99
N LEU A 171 -3.87 10.02 -3.55
CA LEU A 171 -2.65 10.03 -4.36
C LEU A 171 -1.92 8.69 -4.37
N ALA A 172 -2.01 7.95 -3.26
CA ALA A 172 -1.46 6.61 -3.14
C ALA A 172 -2.34 5.56 -3.85
N LEU A 173 -3.66 5.77 -3.86
CA LEU A 173 -4.66 4.88 -4.48
C LEU A 173 -5.53 5.67 -5.48
N PRO A 174 -4.97 6.10 -6.62
CA PRO A 174 -5.72 6.80 -7.65
C PRO A 174 -6.68 5.86 -8.41
N THR A 175 -7.78 6.41 -8.90
CA THR A 175 -8.75 5.68 -9.74
C THR A 175 -8.32 5.54 -11.20
N ARG A 176 -7.28 6.26 -11.63
CA ARG A 176 -6.73 6.23 -12.99
C ARG A 176 -5.21 6.10 -12.98
N ILE A 177 -4.69 5.25 -13.86
CA ILE A 177 -3.26 4.92 -13.95
C ILE A 177 -2.47 5.82 -14.90
N ASP A 178 -3.07 6.83 -15.54
CA ASP A 178 -2.26 7.89 -16.17
C ASP A 178 -1.27 8.53 -15.18
N ALA A 179 -1.45 8.28 -13.87
CA ALA A 179 -0.48 8.54 -12.83
C ALA A 179 0.83 7.71 -12.86
N PHE A 180 0.87 6.50 -13.45
CA PHE A 180 2.07 5.63 -13.49
C PHE A 180 2.34 5.04 -14.88
N PRO A 181 3.55 5.22 -15.44
CA PRO A 181 3.94 4.57 -16.70
C PRO A 181 4.31 3.07 -16.51
N TRP A 182 3.81 2.42 -15.45
CA TRP A 182 4.12 1.04 -15.07
C TRP A 182 3.00 0.44 -14.21
N ARG A 183 3.04 -0.88 -13.99
CA ARG A 183 2.06 -1.64 -13.19
C ARG A 183 2.76 -2.52 -12.15
N LEU A 184 2.06 -2.81 -11.05
CA LEU A 184 2.51 -3.82 -10.08
C LEU A 184 2.16 -5.23 -10.58
N ALA A 185 3.08 -6.18 -10.38
CA ALA A 185 2.81 -7.59 -10.62
C ALA A 185 1.57 -8.08 -9.86
N GLY A 186 0.67 -8.80 -10.55
CA GLY A 186 -0.59 -9.29 -9.99
C GLY A 186 -1.69 -8.23 -9.82
N ILE A 187 -1.50 -7.00 -10.32
CA ILE A 187 -2.54 -5.98 -10.40
C ILE A 187 -2.90 -5.75 -11.87
N GLU A 188 -4.06 -6.28 -12.29
CA GLU A 188 -4.46 -6.32 -13.70
C GLU A 188 -5.32 -5.13 -14.15
N THR A 189 -5.87 -4.37 -13.19
CA THR A 189 -6.71 -3.19 -13.45
C THR A 189 -5.89 -1.90 -13.48
N ASN A 190 -6.33 -0.92 -14.26
CA ASN A 190 -5.81 0.45 -14.27
C ASN A 190 -6.41 1.34 -13.16
N ASN A 191 -7.28 0.79 -12.32
CA ASN A 191 -7.87 1.49 -11.19
C ASN A 191 -7.31 0.89 -9.89
N LEU A 192 -6.42 1.63 -9.21
CA LEU A 192 -5.79 1.12 -7.99
C LEU A 192 -6.78 1.02 -6.82
N ARG A 193 -7.88 1.77 -6.83
CA ARG A 193 -8.95 1.61 -5.83
C ARG A 193 -9.76 0.34 -6.07
N GLU A 194 -10.01 -0.01 -7.33
CA GLU A 194 -10.61 -1.30 -7.66
C GLU A 194 -9.68 -2.46 -7.25
N ALA A 195 -8.38 -2.35 -7.55
CA ALA A 195 -7.39 -3.32 -7.09
C ALA A 195 -7.37 -3.45 -5.55
N PHE A 196 -7.39 -2.31 -4.85
CA PHE A 196 -7.46 -2.22 -3.40
C PHE A 196 -8.69 -2.96 -2.84
N CYS A 197 -9.88 -2.74 -3.40
CA CYS A 197 -11.09 -3.48 -3.01
C CYS A 197 -10.95 -4.99 -3.26
N ARG A 198 -10.49 -5.39 -4.45
CA ARG A 198 -10.34 -6.80 -4.82
C ARG A 198 -9.37 -7.56 -3.92
N LEU A 199 -8.23 -6.95 -3.56
CA LEU A 199 -7.22 -7.53 -2.65
C LEU A 199 -7.77 -7.82 -1.25
N GLN A 200 -8.86 -7.16 -0.86
CA GLN A 200 -9.55 -7.34 0.42
C GLN A 200 -10.79 -8.24 0.31
N GLY A 201 -11.04 -8.82 -0.87
CA GLY A 201 -12.24 -9.62 -1.13
C GLY A 201 -13.53 -8.80 -1.18
N ILE A 202 -13.44 -7.51 -1.54
CA ILE A 202 -14.60 -6.64 -1.78
C ILE A 202 -14.85 -6.59 -3.29
N ARG A 203 -16.07 -6.94 -3.70
CA ARG A 203 -16.49 -6.97 -5.12
C ARG A 203 -17.47 -5.82 -5.40
N PRO A 204 -17.49 -5.28 -6.63
CA PRO A 204 -18.49 -4.32 -7.08
C PRO A 204 -19.93 -4.78 -6.83
#